data_AF-A0A357F4C4-F1
#
_entry.id   AF-A0A357F4C4-F1
#
_cell.length_a   1.000
_cell.length_b   1.000
_cell.length_c   1.000
_cell.angle_alpha   90.00
_cell.angle_beta   90.00
_cell.angle_gamma   90.00
#
_symmetry.space_group_name_H-M   'P 1'
#
loop_
_entity.id
_entity.type
_entity.pdbx_description
1 polymer ?
#
loop_
_entity_poly.entity_id
_entity_poly.type
_entity_poly.pdbx_seq_one_letter_code
_entity_poly.pdbx_strand_id
1 'polypeptide(L)'
;MNCPRCTSEITDNSRFCGGCGYLIDPAFDVSSAPSAPPPSNSFHFDADGRGRGMGYEWSIEYPGSFALAVIKLSPDQSISAEA
;
A
#
# COMPACT_ATOMS: atom_id res chain seq x y z
N MET A 1 -10.12 -24.91 -1.66
CA MET A 1 -8.84 -25.31 -1.01
C MET A 1 -8.68 -24.54 0.31
N ASN A 2 -7.88 -24.96 1.30
CA ASN A 2 -7.65 -24.18 2.55
C ASN A 2 -6.33 -23.40 2.52
N CYS A 3 -6.32 -22.21 3.11
CA CYS A 3 -5.13 -21.37 3.17
C CYS A 3 -4.07 -21.97 4.12
N PRO A 4 -2.80 -22.10 3.71
CA PRO A 4 -1.74 -22.62 4.57
C PRO A 4 -1.37 -21.69 5.74
N ARG A 5 -1.84 -20.43 5.73
CA ARG A 5 -1.54 -19.41 6.75
C ARG A 5 -2.63 -19.25 7.81
N CYS A 6 -3.89 -19.21 7.40
CA CYS A 6 -5.02 -18.95 8.31
C CYS A 6 -6.10 -20.04 8.28
N THR A 7 -5.90 -21.10 7.49
CA THR A 7 -6.83 -22.23 7.34
C THR A 7 -8.22 -21.87 6.78
N SER A 8 -8.48 -20.60 6.45
CA SER A 8 -9.73 -20.19 5.81
C SER A 8 -9.93 -20.87 4.46
N GLU A 9 -11.19 -21.10 4.10
CA GLU A 9 -11.58 -21.60 2.80
C GLU A 9 -11.21 -20.60 1.69
N ILE A 10 -10.59 -21.12 0.64
CA ILE A 10 -10.19 -20.43 -0.57
C ILE A 10 -11.06 -20.96 -1.70
N THR A 11 -11.75 -20.04 -2.39
CA THR A 11 -12.47 -20.31 -3.63
C THR A 11 -11.49 -20.66 -4.74
N ASP A 12 -11.79 -21.70 -5.52
CA ASP A 12 -11.00 -22.06 -6.71
C ASP A 12 -10.84 -20.84 -7.63
N ASN A 13 -9.59 -20.58 -8.06
CA ASN A 13 -9.15 -19.39 -8.80
C ASN A 13 -8.89 -18.08 -8.00
N SER A 14 -8.79 -18.15 -6.67
CA SER A 14 -8.39 -16.99 -5.84
C SER A 14 -6.88 -16.79 -5.81
N ARG A 15 -6.42 -15.59 -6.21
CA ARG A 15 -4.99 -15.20 -6.23
C ARG A 15 -4.44 -14.89 -4.83
N PHE A 16 -5.32 -14.46 -3.93
CA PHE A 16 -5.03 -14.14 -2.53
C PHE A 16 -6.09 -14.76 -1.61
N CYS A 17 -5.71 -15.05 -0.37
CA CYS A 17 -6.64 -15.53 0.63
C CYS A 17 -7.51 -14.37 1.14
N GLY A 18 -8.83 -14.46 0.98
CA GLY A 18 -9.76 -13.46 1.51
C GLY A 18 -9.81 -13.34 3.03
N GLY A 19 -9.29 -14.35 3.76
CA GLY A 19 -9.26 -14.34 5.23
C GLY A 19 -8.02 -13.70 5.84
N CYS A 20 -6.84 -13.81 5.21
CA CYS A 20 -5.59 -13.30 5.77
C CYS A 20 -4.69 -12.51 4.80
N GLY A 21 -5.10 -12.36 3.53
CA GLY A 21 -4.32 -11.66 2.51
C GLY A 21 -3.12 -12.44 1.96
N TYR A 22 -2.90 -13.69 2.37
CA TYR A 22 -1.78 -14.50 1.87
C TYR A 22 -1.91 -14.76 0.36
N LEU A 23 -0.84 -14.51 -0.40
CA LEU A 23 -0.76 -14.78 -1.83
C LEU A 23 -0.65 -16.30 -2.07
N ILE A 24 -1.61 -16.87 -2.79
CA ILE A 24 -1.72 -18.33 -3.01
C ILE A 24 -1.15 -18.71 -4.39
N ASP A 25 -1.22 -17.80 -5.35
CA ASP A 25 -0.70 -18.02 -6.70
C ASP A 25 0.58 -17.17 -6.94
N PRO A 26 1.77 -17.79 -6.95
CA PRO A 26 3.05 -17.10 -7.12
C PRO A 26 3.37 -16.74 -8.58
N ALA A 27 2.52 -17.08 -9.56
CA ALA A 27 2.79 -16.82 -10.98
C ALA A 27 2.51 -15.37 -11.41
N PHE A 28 1.94 -14.55 -10.53
CA PHE A 28 1.79 -13.12 -10.77
C PHE A 28 2.89 -12.31 -10.08
N ASP A 29 3.98 -12.17 -10.82
CA ASP A 29 5.00 -11.16 -10.53
C ASP A 29 4.38 -9.76 -10.72
N VAL A 30 4.21 -9.03 -9.61
CA VAL A 30 3.75 -7.64 -9.59
C VAL A 30 4.89 -6.66 -9.94
N SER A 31 6.05 -7.15 -10.36
CA SER A 31 7.24 -6.33 -10.63
C SER A 31 7.25 -5.68 -12.01
N SER A 32 6.18 -5.82 -12.80
CA SER A 32 6.09 -5.28 -14.16
C SER A 32 5.01 -4.22 -14.31
N ALA A 33 5.03 -3.18 -13.47
CA ALA A 33 4.39 -1.91 -13.81
C ALA A 33 5.43 -1.03 -14.55
N PRO A 34 5.17 -0.58 -15.79
CA PRO A 34 6.10 0.30 -16.51
C PRO A 34 6.23 1.64 -15.78
N SER A 35 7.48 2.01 -15.48
CA SER A 35 7.86 3.28 -14.86
C SER A 35 7.62 4.46 -15.81
N ALA A 36 6.36 4.84 -16.02
CA ALA A 36 6.06 6.17 -16.54
C ALA A 36 6.16 7.16 -15.36
N PRO A 37 6.97 8.24 -15.42
CA PRO A 37 6.89 9.29 -14.43
C PRO A 37 5.57 10.05 -14.62
N PRO A 38 4.63 10.04 -13.66
CA PRO A 38 3.44 10.87 -13.77
C PRO A 38 3.80 12.31 -13.38
N PRO A 39 3.49 13.34 -14.20
CA PRO A 39 3.38 14.70 -13.68
C PRO A 39 2.14 14.71 -12.78
N SER A 40 2.34 14.73 -11.47
CA SER A 40 1.19 14.57 -10.58
C SER A 40 1.43 15.25 -9.25
N ASN A 41 0.54 16.19 -8.96
CA ASN A 41 0.34 16.82 -7.66
C ASN A 41 -0.11 15.81 -6.58
N SER A 42 0.14 14.51 -6.77
CA SER A 42 -0.25 13.41 -5.90
C SER A 42 0.91 13.03 -4.99
N PHE A 43 0.61 12.73 -3.73
CA PHE A 43 1.58 12.23 -2.78
C PHE A 43 2.03 10.82 -3.19
N HIS A 44 3.33 10.67 -3.48
CA HIS A 44 3.95 9.37 -3.77
C HIS A 44 4.63 8.86 -2.50
N PHE A 45 4.29 7.63 -2.11
CA PHE A 45 4.97 6.96 -1.00
C PHE A 45 6.13 6.12 -1.53
N ASP A 46 7.33 6.41 -1.03
CA ASP A 46 8.52 5.60 -1.29
C ASP A 46 8.38 4.18 -0.71
N ALA A 47 9.10 3.23 -1.31
CA ALA A 47 9.05 1.81 -0.94
C ALA A 47 9.53 1.53 0.49
N ASP A 48 10.35 2.42 1.07
CA ASP A 48 10.78 2.32 2.46
C ASP A 48 9.74 2.85 3.47
N GLY A 49 8.58 3.32 2.99
CA GLY A 49 7.44 3.67 3.84
C GLY A 49 7.69 4.88 4.72
N ARG A 50 8.61 5.76 4.36
CA ARG A 50 8.87 7.02 5.06
C ARG A 50 9.44 8.05 4.10
N GLY A 51 9.29 9.32 4.44
CA GLY A 51 9.86 10.38 3.64
C GLY A 51 9.59 11.75 4.20
N ARG A 52 10.08 12.75 3.49
CA ARG A 52 9.86 14.16 3.81
C ARG A 52 9.56 14.93 2.54
N GLY A 53 8.54 15.76 2.58
CA GLY A 53 8.20 16.71 1.53
C GLY A 53 8.55 18.13 1.96
N MET A 54 8.13 19.10 1.13
CA MET A 54 8.27 20.51 1.49
C MET A 54 7.33 20.83 2.67
N GLY A 55 7.89 20.93 3.88
CA GLY A 55 7.15 21.32 5.08
C GLY A 55 6.43 20.20 5.82
N TYR A 56 6.67 18.93 5.48
CA TYR A 56 6.10 17.79 6.22
C TYR A 56 7.00 16.56 6.20
N GLU A 57 6.87 15.73 7.24
CA GLU A 57 7.44 14.38 7.31
C GLU A 57 6.29 13.38 7.26
N TRP A 58 6.51 12.21 6.67
CA TRP A 58 5.51 11.16 6.64
C TRP A 58 6.11 9.78 6.89
N SER A 59 5.28 8.88 7.42
CA SER A 59 5.61 7.46 7.61
C SER A 59 4.38 6.59 7.44
N ILE A 60 4.55 5.42 6.83
CA ILE A 60 3.54 4.38 6.70
C ILE A 60 3.66 3.43 7.88
N GLU A 61 2.58 3.32 8.64
CA GLU A 61 2.42 2.34 9.69
C GLU A 61 1.56 1.16 9.21
N TYR A 62 1.82 -0.01 9.81
CA TYR A 62 1.11 -1.26 9.55
C TYR A 62 1.08 -1.69 8.07
N PRO A 63 2.23 -1.72 7.36
CA PRO A 63 2.22 -2.14 5.96
C PRO A 63 1.69 -3.58 5.81
N GLY A 64 0.55 -3.75 5.14
CA GLY A 64 -0.13 -5.04 4.99
C GLY A 64 -1.53 -4.93 4.40
N SER A 65 -2.53 -5.53 5.05
CA SER A 65 -3.93 -5.56 4.59
C SER A 65 -4.59 -4.18 4.53
N PHE A 66 -4.05 -3.21 5.27
CA PHE A 66 -4.32 -1.78 5.14
C PHE A 66 -2.99 -1.04 5.36
N ALA A 67 -2.94 0.24 5.07
CA ALA A 67 -1.77 1.08 5.36
C ALA A 67 -2.26 2.39 5.99
N LEU A 68 -1.63 2.81 7.09
CA LEU A 68 -1.90 4.08 7.72
C LEU A 68 -0.77 5.05 7.40
N ALA A 69 -1.06 6.11 6.64
CA ALA A 69 -0.11 7.19 6.42
C ALA A 69 -0.22 8.21 7.56
N VAL A 70 0.85 8.37 8.34
CA VAL A 70 0.98 9.43 9.35
C VAL A 70 1.77 10.57 8.75
N ILE A 71 1.15 11.75 8.64
CA ILE A 71 1.79 12.97 8.13
C ILE A 71 1.96 13.97 9.28
N LYS A 72 3.20 14.37 9.54
CA LYS A 72 3.55 15.45 10.47
C LYS A 72 3.72 16.73 9.68
N LEU A 73 2.76 17.63 9.82
CA LEU A 73 2.75 18.94 9.17
C LEU A 73 3.55 19.95 10.00
N SER A 74 4.27 20.85 9.33
CA SER A 74 4.80 22.06 9.97
C SER A 74 3.66 23.02 10.33
N PRO A 75 3.90 24.01 11.19
CA PRO A 75 2.93 25.08 11.43
C PRO A 75 2.48 25.70 10.10
N ASP A 76 1.20 26.06 10.00
CA ASP A 76 0.58 26.70 8.82
C ASP A 76 0.36 25.78 7.58
N GLN A 77 0.70 24.49 7.67
CA GLN A 77 0.39 23.51 6.63
C GLN A 77 -0.96 22.83 6.87
N SER A 78 -1.67 22.48 5.80
CA SER A 78 -2.95 21.76 5.86
C SER A 78 -3.08 20.74 4.73
N ILE A 79 -3.88 19.70 4.96
CA ILE A 79 -4.21 18.69 3.95
C ILE A 79 -5.62 19.00 3.44
N SER A 80 -5.76 19.21 2.14
CA SER A 80 -7.06 19.32 1.47
C SER A 80 -7.37 18.02 0.76
N ALA A 81 -8.51 17.40 1.08
CA ALA A 81 -9.03 16.29 0.31
C ALA A 81 -9.90 16.88 -0.82
N GLU A 82 -9.51 16.65 -2.07
CA GLU A 82 -10.38 16.89 -3.22
C GLU A 82 -11.34 15.69 -3.40
N ALA A 83 -12.62 15.97 -3.66
CA ALA A 83 -13.71 15.02 -3.76
C ALA A 83 -14.01 14.63 -5.21
#